data_AF-A0A8S1BGI4-F1
#
_entry.id   AF-A0A8S1BGI4-F1
#
_cell.length_a   1.000
_cell.length_b   1.000
_cell.length_c   1.000
_cell.angle_alpha   90.00
_cell.angle_beta   90.00
_cell.angle_gamma   90.00
#
_symmetry.space_group_name_H-M   'P 1'
#
loop_
_entity.id
_entity.type
_entity.pdbx_description
1 polymer ?
#
loop_
_entity_poly.entity_id
_entity_poly.type
_entity_poly.pdbx_seq_one_letter_code
_entity_poly.pdbx_strand_id
1 'polypeptide(L)'
;MHKSYFSSSPVQLPKALQPMKYQVQYRAPPPPPPGVTRTPEEIEEEIKRTEAQHQKLALVFIELPQEVMWTEPPVVCQWQEARKLWTTNYVNDYKFNEDKLTVQFRTGVLWPIGIAVLKYSNMPYQGWDMKPDPYSKGVLITVTGLCVTVTWLCLGNYVRLKFIANSPTSALREHFNKPYSVKRMVQLMREAGCDFFPEFDAHDHVEGSSHKEWVMERHHYNAMAFLSRAYNFQWSRWNAEADSRNMIMQMREVVDPKRESKLSLLHVTPQRATILKCNEMTPEINYDPMVGFPFYPDLFTLNMSYGSVDARRITFSMKYRLVETVYELLQELKVLSFS
;
A
#
# COMPACT_ATOMS: atom_id res chain seq x y z
N MET A 1 -13.72 -65.36 -35.19
CA MET A 1 -13.77 -64.20 -34.27
C MET A 1 -12.38 -63.58 -34.20
N HIS A 2 -12.13 -62.54 -35.00
CA HIS A 2 -10.89 -61.76 -34.94
C HIS A 2 -10.98 -60.77 -33.77
N LYS A 3 -10.03 -60.86 -32.82
CA LYS A 3 -9.76 -59.80 -31.84
C LYS A 3 -8.53 -59.04 -32.30
N SER A 4 -8.73 -57.82 -32.77
CA SER A 4 -7.71 -56.82 -33.06
C SER A 4 -7.19 -56.24 -31.74
N TYR A 5 -5.90 -56.43 -31.47
CA TYR A 5 -5.20 -55.78 -30.36
C TYR A 5 -4.73 -54.40 -30.81
N PHE A 6 -5.26 -53.35 -30.18
CA PHE A 6 -4.69 -52.01 -30.25
C PHE A 6 -3.38 -52.01 -29.46
N SER A 7 -2.25 -51.78 -30.12
CA SER A 7 -0.98 -51.53 -29.45
C SER A 7 -0.95 -50.09 -28.95
N SER A 8 -1.23 -49.87 -27.67
CA SER A 8 -0.84 -48.63 -26.99
C SER A 8 0.64 -48.72 -26.61
N SER A 9 1.51 -48.18 -27.47
CA SER A 9 2.92 -47.98 -27.12
C SER A 9 3.02 -47.14 -25.85
N PRO A 10 3.68 -47.61 -24.78
CA PRO A 10 3.86 -46.82 -23.56
C PRO A 10 4.78 -45.65 -23.88
N VAL A 11 4.33 -44.42 -23.57
CA VAL A 11 5.15 -43.21 -23.66
C VAL A 11 6.35 -43.40 -22.73
N GLN A 12 7.52 -43.66 -23.29
CA GLN A 12 8.75 -43.77 -22.52
C GLN A 12 9.11 -42.38 -21.98
N LEU A 13 8.90 -42.19 -20.68
CA LEU A 13 9.36 -40.99 -19.98
C LEU A 13 10.90 -40.96 -20.01
N PRO A 14 11.52 -39.86 -20.44
CA PRO A 14 12.98 -39.76 -20.53
C PRO A 14 13.62 -39.89 -19.14
N LYS A 15 14.68 -40.71 -19.04
CA LYS A 15 15.42 -40.97 -17.79
C LYS A 15 16.21 -39.76 -17.28
N ALA A 16 16.35 -38.71 -18.09
CA ALA A 16 17.00 -37.44 -17.76
C ALA A 16 16.29 -36.28 -18.44
N LEU A 17 16.19 -35.13 -17.77
CA LEU A 17 15.59 -33.92 -18.32
C LEU A 17 16.44 -33.43 -19.52
N GLN A 18 15.84 -33.41 -20.71
CA GLN A 18 16.48 -32.87 -21.90
C GLN A 18 15.89 -31.50 -22.22
N PRO A 19 16.73 -30.49 -22.54
CA PRO A 19 16.23 -29.17 -22.92
C PRO A 19 15.47 -29.26 -24.24
N MET A 20 14.17 -28.93 -24.20
CA MET A 20 13.31 -28.87 -25.38
C MET A 20 13.06 -27.40 -25.76
N LYS A 21 13.34 -27.04 -27.01
CA LYS A 21 12.93 -25.73 -27.55
C LYS A 21 11.42 -25.77 -27.83
N TYR A 22 10.63 -25.30 -26.87
CA TYR A 22 9.19 -25.14 -27.03
C TYR A 22 8.88 -23.68 -27.39
N GLN A 23 8.44 -23.46 -28.64
CA GLN A 23 8.00 -22.16 -29.12
C GLN A 23 6.82 -22.33 -30.07
N VAL A 24 5.65 -21.91 -29.59
CA VAL A 24 4.40 -21.88 -30.34
C VAL A 24 3.98 -20.42 -30.44
N GLN A 25 3.97 -19.87 -31.65
CA GLN A 25 3.49 -18.51 -31.86
C GLN A 25 1.96 -18.51 -31.88
N TYR A 26 1.36 -17.80 -30.93
CA TYR A 26 -0.05 -17.47 -30.93
C TYR A 26 -0.19 -15.95 -31.03
N ARG A 27 -1.04 -15.50 -31.95
CA ARG A 27 -1.50 -14.11 -32.03
C ARG A 27 -3.00 -14.14 -31.85
N ALA A 28 -3.48 -13.43 -30.84
CA ALA A 28 -4.91 -13.26 -30.65
C ALA A 28 -5.55 -12.68 -31.92
N PRO A 29 -6.70 -13.20 -32.37
CA PRO A 29 -7.43 -12.62 -33.49
C PRO A 29 -7.83 -11.18 -33.15
N PRO A 30 -7.80 -10.25 -34.13
CA PRO A 30 -8.18 -8.86 -33.89
C PRO A 30 -9.67 -8.77 -33.50
N PRO A 31 -10.05 -7.83 -32.62
CA PRO A 31 -11.44 -7.64 -32.26
C PRO A 31 -12.30 -7.27 -33.49
N PRO A 32 -13.60 -7.62 -33.49
CA PRO A 32 -14.51 -7.25 -34.57
C PRO A 32 -14.53 -5.73 -34.82
N PRO A 33 -14.69 -5.28 -36.08
CA PRO A 33 -14.96 -3.88 -36.38
C PRO A 33 -16.26 -3.39 -35.68
N PRO A 34 -16.29 -2.16 -35.15
CA PRO A 34 -17.50 -1.60 -34.55
C PRO A 34 -18.68 -1.60 -35.54
N GLY A 35 -19.86 -2.09 -35.11
CA GLY A 35 -21.10 -2.03 -35.88
C GLY A 35 -21.43 -3.25 -36.76
N VAL A 36 -20.63 -4.32 -36.70
CA VAL A 36 -20.91 -5.58 -37.42
C VAL A 36 -21.61 -6.57 -36.48
N THR A 37 -22.91 -6.81 -36.69
CA THR A 37 -23.63 -7.93 -36.06
C THR A 37 -23.23 -9.24 -36.75
N ARG A 38 -22.43 -10.05 -36.06
CA ARG A 38 -22.02 -11.40 -36.49
C ARG A 38 -23.15 -12.40 -36.26
N THR A 39 -23.25 -13.43 -37.11
CA THR A 39 -24.21 -14.51 -36.90
C THR A 39 -23.75 -15.44 -35.76
N PRO A 40 -24.67 -16.15 -35.05
CA PRO A 40 -24.29 -17.10 -34.01
C PRO A 40 -23.31 -18.19 -34.48
N GLU A 41 -23.44 -18.65 -35.73
CA GLU A 41 -22.56 -19.67 -36.33
C GLU A 41 -21.12 -19.16 -36.56
N GLU A 42 -20.95 -17.90 -36.99
CA GLU A 42 -19.63 -17.28 -37.15
C GLU A 42 -18.90 -17.14 -35.80
N ILE A 43 -19.66 -16.85 -34.74
CA ILE A 43 -19.15 -16.75 -33.38
C ILE A 43 -18.69 -18.13 -32.88
N GLU A 44 -19.49 -19.18 -33.09
CA GLU A 44 -19.14 -20.55 -32.70
C GLU A 44 -17.88 -21.07 -33.41
N GLU A 45 -17.73 -20.81 -34.71
CA GLU A 45 -16.52 -21.22 -35.45
C GLU A 45 -15.25 -20.50 -34.99
N GLU A 46 -15.35 -19.22 -34.65
CA GLU A 46 -14.24 -18.40 -34.19
C GLU A 46 -13.80 -18.81 -32.78
N ILE A 47 -14.76 -19.14 -31.90
CA ILE A 47 -14.51 -19.75 -30.59
C ILE A 47 -13.78 -21.08 -30.79
N LYS A 48 -14.28 -21.95 -31.67
CA LYS A 48 -13.68 -23.27 -31.93
C LYS A 48 -12.26 -23.19 -32.49
N ARG A 49 -11.98 -22.22 -33.38
CA ARG A 49 -10.62 -21.95 -33.88
C ARG A 49 -9.69 -21.44 -32.78
N THR A 50 -10.20 -20.57 -31.91
CA THR A 50 -9.45 -20.02 -30.77
C THR A 50 -9.11 -21.13 -29.75
N GLU A 51 -10.06 -22.00 -29.43
CA GLU A 51 -9.85 -23.16 -28.56
C GLU A 51 -8.83 -24.14 -29.13
N ALA A 52 -8.89 -24.44 -30.44
CA ALA A 52 -7.91 -25.31 -31.09
C ALA A 52 -6.49 -24.74 -31.08
N GLN A 53 -6.35 -23.41 -31.17
CA GLN A 53 -5.06 -22.74 -31.02
C GLN A 53 -4.60 -22.74 -29.56
N HIS A 54 -5.50 -22.52 -28.60
CA HIS A 54 -5.20 -22.61 -27.18
C HIS A 54 -4.82 -24.02 -26.71
N GLN A 55 -5.31 -25.09 -27.35
CA GLN A 55 -4.88 -26.46 -27.07
C GLN A 55 -3.42 -26.74 -27.47
N LYS A 56 -2.85 -25.94 -28.38
CA LYS A 56 -1.43 -26.06 -28.77
C LYS A 56 -0.49 -25.40 -27.78
N LEU A 57 -1.00 -24.54 -26.90
CA LEU A 57 -0.25 -23.82 -25.88
C LEU A 57 -0.11 -24.66 -24.62
N ALA A 58 1.01 -24.50 -23.91
CA ALA A 58 1.21 -25.13 -22.62
C ALA A 58 0.32 -24.43 -21.59
N LEU A 59 -0.52 -25.21 -20.90
CA LEU A 59 -1.30 -24.72 -19.78
C LEU A 59 -0.43 -24.74 -18.53
N VAL A 60 -0.26 -23.58 -17.90
CA VAL A 60 0.49 -23.40 -16.67
C VAL A 60 -0.50 -23.07 -15.54
N PHE A 61 -0.32 -23.75 -14.41
CA PHE A 61 -1.09 -23.54 -13.20
C PHE A 61 -0.11 -23.26 -12.06
N ILE A 62 -0.29 -22.15 -11.37
CA ILE A 62 0.56 -21.71 -10.26
C ILE A 62 -0.32 -21.47 -9.03
N GLU A 63 0.05 -22.10 -7.92
CA GLU A 63 -0.50 -21.81 -6.60
C GLU A 63 0.28 -20.65 -5.99
N LEU A 64 -0.40 -19.58 -5.62
CA LEU A 64 0.22 -18.41 -5.01
C LEU A 64 0.43 -18.62 -3.51
N PRO A 65 1.51 -18.06 -2.93
CA PRO A 65 1.73 -18.11 -1.50
C PRO A 65 0.64 -17.34 -0.73
N GLN A 66 0.17 -17.94 0.36
CA GLN A 66 -0.80 -17.33 1.29
C GLN A 66 -0.16 -16.26 2.20
N GLU A 67 1.17 -16.25 2.28
CA GLU A 67 1.96 -15.29 3.06
C GLU A 67 1.99 -13.89 2.41
N VAL A 68 1.61 -13.79 1.14
CA VAL A 68 1.57 -12.53 0.37
C VAL A 68 0.12 -12.02 0.30
N MET A 69 -0.05 -10.71 0.43
CA MET A 69 -1.31 -10.02 0.20
C MET A 69 -1.47 -9.68 -1.28
N TRP A 70 -2.34 -10.42 -1.95
CA TRP A 70 -2.75 -10.15 -3.32
C TRP A 70 -3.93 -9.18 -3.29
N THR A 71 -3.63 -7.88 -3.28
CA THR A 71 -4.64 -6.80 -3.28
C THR A 71 -5.21 -6.53 -4.67
N GLU A 72 -4.42 -6.79 -5.70
CA GLU A 72 -4.79 -6.70 -7.10
C GLU A 72 -4.48 -8.03 -7.82
N PRO A 73 -5.15 -8.32 -8.95
CA PRO A 73 -4.81 -9.47 -9.77
C PRO A 73 -3.34 -9.41 -10.20
N PRO A 74 -2.53 -10.44 -9.87
CA PRO A 74 -1.10 -10.40 -10.14
C PRO A 74 -0.80 -10.48 -11.62
N VAL A 75 0.21 -9.73 -12.07
CA VAL A 75 0.64 -9.73 -13.46
C VAL A 75 1.63 -10.86 -13.69
N VAL A 76 1.29 -11.78 -14.59
CA VAL A 76 2.20 -12.83 -15.03
C VAL A 76 3.12 -12.27 -16.11
N CYS A 77 4.41 -12.31 -15.85
CA CYS A 77 5.45 -11.86 -16.77
C CYS A 77 6.38 -13.01 -17.13
N GLN A 78 7.01 -12.93 -18.30
CA GLN A 78 8.03 -13.87 -18.73
C GLN A 78 9.32 -13.14 -19.08
N TRP A 79 10.45 -13.70 -18.65
CA TRP A 79 11.76 -13.12 -18.91
C TRP A 79 12.24 -13.45 -20.32
N GLN A 80 12.40 -12.42 -21.15
CA GLN A 80 12.94 -12.54 -22.50
C GLN A 80 14.45 -12.26 -22.50
N GLU A 81 15.25 -13.32 -22.40
CA GLU A 81 16.72 -13.23 -22.32
C GLU A 81 17.33 -12.40 -23.47
N ALA A 82 16.89 -12.62 -24.71
CA ALA A 82 17.43 -11.94 -25.89
C ALA A 82 17.26 -10.41 -25.86
N ARG A 83 16.25 -9.90 -25.15
CA ARG A 83 15.97 -8.46 -25.02
C ARG A 83 16.22 -7.94 -23.60
N LYS A 84 16.58 -8.82 -22.66
CA LYS A 84 16.78 -8.53 -21.23
C LYS A 84 15.62 -7.76 -20.60
N LEU A 85 14.39 -8.21 -20.85
CA LEU A 85 13.18 -7.57 -20.32
C LEU A 85 12.12 -8.58 -19.90
N TRP A 86 11.23 -8.14 -19.02
CA TRP A 86 10.00 -8.84 -18.68
C TRP A 86 8.90 -8.48 -19.69
N THR A 87 8.17 -9.47 -20.20
CA THR A 87 7.09 -9.28 -21.17
C THR A 87 5.85 -10.09 -20.81
N THR A 88 4.68 -9.56 -21.15
CA THR A 88 3.37 -10.21 -21.02
C THR A 88 2.85 -10.77 -22.35
N ASN A 89 3.57 -10.54 -23.46
CA ASN A 89 3.08 -10.80 -24.83
C ASN A 89 2.74 -12.26 -25.16
N TYR A 90 3.28 -13.22 -24.40
CA TYR A 90 3.07 -14.66 -24.64
C TYR A 90 2.18 -15.31 -23.59
N VAL A 91 1.58 -14.51 -22.70
CA VAL A 91 0.61 -14.95 -21.70
C VAL A 91 -0.79 -14.80 -22.29
N ASN A 92 -1.48 -15.92 -22.49
CA ASN A 92 -2.81 -15.99 -23.08
C ASN A 92 -3.79 -16.69 -22.13
N ASP A 93 -5.09 -16.47 -22.27
CA ASP A 93 -6.15 -17.10 -21.44
C ASP A 93 -5.83 -16.99 -19.92
N TYR A 94 -5.40 -15.81 -19.48
CA TYR A 94 -5.10 -15.54 -18.07
C TYR A 94 -6.37 -15.59 -17.23
N LYS A 95 -6.34 -16.39 -16.17
CA LYS A 95 -7.41 -16.56 -15.19
C LYS A 95 -6.80 -16.51 -13.81
N PHE A 96 -7.31 -15.61 -12.99
CA PHE A 96 -6.98 -15.51 -11.58
C PHE A 96 -8.18 -15.96 -10.76
N ASN A 97 -7.96 -16.94 -9.88
CA ASN A 97 -8.94 -17.36 -8.91
C ASN A 97 -8.50 -16.86 -7.53
N GLU A 98 -9.20 -15.85 -7.03
CA GLU A 98 -8.89 -15.20 -5.75
C GLU A 98 -9.14 -16.14 -4.57
N ASP A 99 -10.25 -16.88 -4.55
CA ASP A 99 -10.62 -17.80 -3.47
C ASP A 99 -9.60 -18.92 -3.25
N LYS A 100 -9.05 -19.44 -4.36
CA LYS A 100 -8.05 -20.52 -4.32
C LYS A 100 -6.63 -20.00 -4.34
N LEU A 101 -6.42 -18.70 -4.55
CA LEU A 101 -5.12 -18.08 -4.79
C LEU A 101 -4.36 -18.80 -5.90
N THR A 102 -5.01 -19.04 -7.03
CA THR A 102 -4.42 -19.76 -8.17
C THR A 102 -4.44 -18.92 -9.43
N VAL A 103 -3.33 -18.98 -10.16
CA VAL A 103 -3.16 -18.33 -11.46
C VAL A 103 -3.04 -19.41 -12.51
N GLN A 104 -3.89 -19.30 -13.53
CA GLN A 104 -3.89 -20.17 -14.69
C GLN A 104 -3.67 -19.33 -15.94
N PHE A 105 -2.72 -19.72 -16.77
CA PHE A 105 -2.51 -19.06 -18.06
C PHE A 105 -1.95 -20.06 -19.07
N ARG A 106 -2.08 -19.73 -20.34
CA ARG A 106 -1.52 -20.49 -21.45
C ARG A 106 -0.35 -19.75 -22.06
N THR A 107 0.74 -20.45 -22.29
CA THR A 107 1.93 -19.88 -22.90
C THR A 107 2.42 -20.71 -24.08
N GLY A 108 2.87 -20.01 -25.11
CA GLY A 108 3.55 -20.62 -26.26
C GLY A 108 5.05 -20.76 -26.07
N VAL A 109 5.61 -20.16 -25.01
CA VAL A 109 7.05 -20.21 -24.70
C VAL A 109 7.25 -20.59 -23.23
N LEU A 110 8.28 -21.40 -22.96
CA LEU A 110 8.65 -21.81 -21.61
C LEU A 110 9.86 -20.99 -21.13
N TRP A 111 9.68 -19.68 -21.02
CA TRP A 111 10.65 -18.77 -20.42
C TRP A 111 10.49 -18.70 -18.91
N PRO A 112 11.49 -18.19 -18.15
CA PRO A 112 11.33 -17.96 -16.73
C PRO A 112 10.09 -17.09 -16.46
N ILE A 113 9.20 -17.59 -15.61
CA ILE A 113 7.94 -16.92 -15.25
C ILE A 113 8.18 -16.13 -13.98
N GLY A 114 7.72 -14.88 -13.97
CA GLY A 114 7.68 -14.00 -12.82
C GLY A 114 6.25 -13.57 -12.53
N ILE A 115 5.97 -13.29 -11.27
CA ILE A 115 4.69 -12.75 -10.81
C ILE A 115 4.98 -11.36 -10.26
N ALA A 116 4.39 -10.35 -10.89
CA ALA A 116 4.56 -8.96 -10.51
C ALA A 116 3.30 -8.43 -9.83
N VAL A 117 3.51 -7.56 -8.85
CA VAL A 117 2.46 -6.84 -8.11
C VAL A 117 2.73 -5.36 -8.18
N LEU A 118 1.68 -4.55 -8.09
CA LEU A 118 1.81 -3.11 -7.99
C LEU A 118 2.39 -2.75 -6.62
N LYS A 119 3.55 -2.08 -6.62
CA LYS A 119 4.28 -1.73 -5.40
C LYS A 119 3.51 -0.74 -4.53
N TYR A 120 2.88 0.27 -5.13
CA TYR A 120 2.22 1.37 -4.42
C TYR A 120 0.69 1.25 -4.42
N SER A 121 0.13 0.04 -4.37
CA SER A 121 -1.31 -0.17 -4.44
C SER A 121 -2.11 0.50 -3.32
N ASN A 122 -1.48 0.77 -2.17
CA ASN A 122 -2.11 1.44 -1.02
C ASN A 122 -1.87 2.95 -0.96
N MET A 123 -1.22 3.54 -1.97
CA MET A 123 -0.92 4.98 -2.03
C MET A 123 -1.66 5.62 -3.23
N PRO A 124 -2.13 6.88 -3.11
CA PRO A 124 -2.07 7.74 -1.92
C PRO A 124 -2.98 7.21 -0.80
N TYR A 125 -2.65 7.57 0.44
CA TYR A 125 -3.42 7.20 1.62
C TYR A 125 -4.77 7.93 1.60
N GLN A 126 -5.83 7.18 1.90
CA GLN A 126 -7.18 7.70 2.04
C GLN A 126 -7.43 8.34 3.41
N GLY A 127 -6.56 8.05 4.38
CA GLY A 127 -6.61 8.65 5.70
C GLY A 127 -5.54 8.08 6.63
N TRP A 128 -5.31 8.78 7.73
CA TRP A 128 -4.42 8.35 8.80
C TRP A 128 -4.82 9.00 10.12
N ASP A 129 -4.48 8.34 11.23
CA ASP A 129 -4.79 8.75 12.60
C ASP A 129 -3.63 8.34 13.51
N MET A 130 -3.10 9.28 14.28
CA MET A 130 -2.07 9.05 15.29
C MET A 130 -2.54 9.53 16.65
N LYS A 131 -2.77 8.60 17.57
CA LYS A 131 -3.30 8.89 18.91
C LYS A 131 -2.58 8.13 20.01
N PRO A 132 -2.61 8.62 21.26
CA PRO A 132 -2.17 7.84 22.41
C PRO A 132 -2.98 6.54 22.53
N ASP A 133 -2.30 5.43 22.82
CA ASP A 133 -2.97 4.19 23.20
C ASP A 133 -3.66 4.39 24.57
N PRO A 134 -4.99 4.13 24.70
CA PRO A 134 -5.69 4.22 25.97
C PRO A 134 -5.22 3.17 27.00
N TYR A 135 -4.73 2.03 26.53
CA TYR A 135 -4.41 0.88 27.40
C TYR A 135 -2.93 0.77 27.77
N SER A 136 -2.06 1.49 27.05
CA SER A 136 -0.61 1.44 27.27
C SER A 136 0.02 2.83 27.22
N LYS A 137 1.32 2.90 27.50
CA LYS A 137 2.12 4.13 27.32
C LYS A 137 2.61 4.32 25.88
N GLY A 138 2.00 3.62 24.92
CA GLY A 138 2.36 3.67 23.51
C GLY A 138 1.52 4.64 22.70
N VAL A 139 1.76 4.64 21.39
CA VAL A 139 1.08 5.47 20.40
C VAL A 139 0.57 4.57 19.29
N LEU A 140 -0.71 4.70 18.95
CA LEU A 140 -1.33 4.01 17.84
C LEU A 140 -1.21 4.89 16.59
N ILE A 141 -0.69 4.33 15.51
CA ILE A 141 -0.66 4.94 14.19
C ILE A 141 -1.50 4.03 13.29
N THR A 142 -2.54 4.59 12.70
CA THR A 142 -3.40 3.91 11.73
C THR A 142 -3.26 4.62 10.40
N VAL A 143 -3.00 3.86 9.33
CA VAL A 143 -2.97 4.38 7.96
C VAL A 143 -3.93 3.56 7.12
N THR A 144 -4.82 4.25 6.43
CA THR A 144 -5.82 3.71 5.53
C THR A 144 -5.31 3.93 4.11
N GLY A 145 -4.92 2.86 3.44
CA GLY A 145 -4.64 2.86 2.01
C GLY A 145 -5.91 2.58 1.19
N LEU A 146 -5.74 2.40 -0.11
CA LEU A 146 -6.84 2.06 -1.03
C LEU A 146 -7.46 0.68 -0.74
N CYS A 147 -6.63 -0.34 -0.49
CA CYS A 147 -7.09 -1.72 -0.33
C CYS A 147 -7.21 -2.13 1.14
N VAL A 148 -6.21 -1.78 1.96
CA VAL A 148 -6.13 -2.21 3.35
C VAL A 148 -5.88 -1.05 4.31
N THR A 149 -6.30 -1.23 5.56
CA THR A 149 -6.00 -0.30 6.65
C THR A 149 -5.12 -1.01 7.67
N VAL A 150 -3.99 -0.40 8.03
CA VAL A 150 -3.03 -0.99 8.95
C VAL A 150 -2.90 -0.15 10.20
N THR A 151 -2.91 -0.81 11.36
CA THR A 151 -2.67 -0.17 12.65
C THR A 151 -1.40 -0.71 13.29
N TRP A 152 -0.48 0.19 13.63
CA TRP A 152 0.73 -0.08 14.38
C TRP A 152 0.63 0.50 15.80
N LEU A 153 1.20 -0.21 16.77
CA LEU A 153 1.45 0.31 18.11
C LEU A 153 2.95 0.53 18.30
N CYS A 154 3.36 1.78 18.46
CA CYS A 154 4.70 2.15 18.87
C CYS A 154 4.79 2.11 20.39
N LEU A 155 5.76 1.36 20.93
CA LEU A 155 5.95 1.24 22.38
C LEU A 155 7.44 1.11 22.71
N GLY A 156 7.98 2.10 23.43
CA GLY A 156 9.41 2.07 23.80
C GLY A 156 10.28 2.13 22.54
N ASN A 157 11.07 1.10 22.28
CA ASN A 157 12.00 1.00 21.16
C ASN A 157 11.54 0.01 20.07
N TYR A 158 10.26 -0.33 20.03
CA TYR A 158 9.72 -1.29 19.07
C TYR A 158 8.32 -0.91 18.59
N VAL A 159 7.96 -1.44 17.43
CA VAL A 159 6.66 -1.34 16.81
C VAL A 159 6.01 -2.72 16.78
N ARG A 160 4.71 -2.77 17.04
CA ARG A 160 3.87 -3.97 16.92
C ARG A 160 2.81 -3.73 15.87
N LEU A 161 2.65 -4.68 14.96
CA LEU A 161 1.50 -4.72 14.08
C LEU A 161 0.29 -5.15 14.90
N LYS A 162 -0.71 -4.28 15.04
CA LYS A 162 -1.90 -4.56 15.86
C LYS A 162 -2.93 -5.34 15.08
N PHE A 163 -3.30 -4.81 13.93
CA PHE A 163 -4.35 -5.35 13.10
C PHE A 163 -4.24 -4.79 11.68
N ILE A 164 -4.76 -5.56 10.72
CA ILE A 164 -4.95 -5.15 9.33
C ILE A 164 -6.42 -5.37 8.99
N ALA A 165 -7.13 -4.30 8.64
CA ALA A 165 -8.49 -4.37 8.14
C ALA A 165 -8.49 -4.63 6.63
N ASN A 166 -9.54 -5.32 6.15
CA ASN A 166 -9.77 -5.62 4.74
C ASN A 166 -8.65 -6.45 4.07
N SER A 167 -7.88 -7.22 4.85
CA SER A 167 -6.86 -8.11 4.30
C SER A 167 -7.51 -9.26 3.50
N PRO A 168 -7.16 -9.45 2.22
CA PRO A 168 -7.71 -10.55 1.40
C PRO A 168 -7.17 -11.91 1.83
N THR A 169 -5.97 -11.94 2.42
CA THR A 169 -5.29 -13.18 2.83
C THR A 169 -4.98 -13.19 4.33
N SER A 170 -4.57 -14.35 4.83
CA SER A 170 -4.05 -14.55 6.20
C SER A 170 -2.61 -14.05 6.39
N ALA A 171 -2.05 -13.36 5.40
CA ALA A 171 -0.73 -12.76 5.46
C ALA A 171 -0.54 -11.91 6.74
N LEU A 172 0.68 -11.95 7.30
CA LEU A 172 1.10 -11.23 8.50
C LEU A 172 0.39 -11.57 9.83
N ARG A 173 -0.59 -12.50 9.86
CA ARG A 173 -1.26 -12.89 11.12
C ARG A 173 -0.30 -13.38 12.19
N GLU A 174 0.75 -14.09 11.80
CA GLU A 174 1.77 -14.57 12.72
C GLU A 174 2.63 -13.45 13.32
N HIS A 175 2.69 -12.29 12.67
CA HIS A 175 3.47 -11.13 13.11
C HIS A 175 2.68 -10.18 14.02
N PHE A 176 1.37 -10.44 14.23
CA PHE A 176 0.53 -9.60 15.08
C PHE A 176 1.02 -9.59 16.53
N ASN A 177 1.04 -8.39 17.13
CA ASN A 177 1.51 -8.09 18.48
C ASN A 177 2.96 -8.48 18.81
N LYS A 178 3.73 -9.03 17.86
CA LYS A 178 5.16 -9.29 18.06
C LYS A 178 5.97 -7.99 17.96
N PRO A 179 6.92 -7.75 18.87
CA PRO A 179 7.75 -6.55 18.84
C PRO A 179 8.82 -6.64 17.75
N TYR A 180 8.89 -5.64 16.89
CA TYR A 180 9.92 -5.49 15.86
C TYR A 180 10.55 -4.09 15.90
N SER A 181 11.76 -3.95 15.36
CA SER A 181 12.26 -2.61 15.02
C SER A 181 11.46 -2.05 13.83
N VAL A 182 11.48 -0.72 13.65
CA VAL A 182 10.81 -0.08 12.50
C VAL A 182 11.32 -0.67 11.18
N LYS A 183 12.64 -0.75 11.01
CA LYS A 183 13.27 -1.34 9.81
C LYS A 183 12.82 -2.78 9.54
N ARG A 184 12.73 -3.62 10.59
CA ARG A 184 12.27 -5.01 10.43
C ARG A 184 10.79 -5.08 10.09
N MET A 185 9.96 -4.18 10.65
CA MET A 185 8.55 -4.07 10.30
C MET A 185 8.37 -3.70 8.82
N VAL A 186 9.11 -2.70 8.33
CA VAL A 186 9.10 -2.30 6.91
C VAL A 186 9.42 -3.48 6.00
N GLN A 187 10.49 -4.23 6.33
CA GLN A 187 10.89 -5.40 5.56
C GLN A 187 9.80 -6.49 5.55
N LEU A 188 9.24 -6.84 6.71
CA LEU A 188 8.20 -7.86 6.83
C LEU A 188 6.94 -7.50 6.02
N MET A 189 6.51 -6.24 6.11
CA MET A 189 5.33 -5.75 5.39
C MET A 189 5.56 -5.79 3.87
N ARG A 190 6.76 -5.41 3.40
CA ARG A 190 7.14 -5.50 1.97
C ARG A 190 7.22 -6.95 1.48
N GLU A 191 7.82 -7.85 2.27
CA GLU A 191 7.88 -9.29 1.97
C GLU A 191 6.48 -9.91 1.84
N ALA A 192 5.52 -9.43 2.63
CA ALA A 192 4.12 -9.84 2.57
C ALA A 192 3.30 -9.13 1.48
N GLY A 193 3.90 -8.31 0.60
CA GLY A 193 3.17 -7.60 -0.46
C GLY A 193 2.26 -6.47 0.04
N CYS A 194 2.48 -5.98 1.26
CA CYS A 194 1.71 -4.91 1.89
C CYS A 194 2.61 -3.69 2.09
N ASP A 195 2.95 -3.00 1.01
CA ASP A 195 3.85 -1.86 1.08
C ASP A 195 3.09 -0.57 1.43
N PHE A 196 3.47 0.02 2.55
CA PHE A 196 3.02 1.33 3.02
C PHE A 196 4.20 2.30 3.12
N PHE A 197 5.38 1.96 2.58
CA PHE A 197 6.62 2.69 2.86
C PHE A 197 7.21 3.25 1.55
N PRO A 198 6.78 4.45 1.13
CA PRO A 198 7.22 5.06 -0.11
C PRO A 198 8.74 5.29 -0.14
N GLU A 199 9.35 4.99 -1.28
CA GLU A 199 10.76 5.32 -1.54
C GLU A 199 10.92 6.82 -1.85
N PHE A 200 12.13 7.24 -2.19
CA PHE A 200 12.42 8.65 -2.44
C PHE A 200 11.76 9.16 -3.73
N ASP A 201 11.77 8.34 -4.77
CA ASP A 201 11.20 8.55 -6.11
C ASP A 201 9.71 8.16 -6.23
N ALA A 202 9.09 7.66 -5.16
CA ALA A 202 7.69 7.22 -5.18
C ALA A 202 6.70 8.32 -5.62
N HIS A 203 7.06 9.59 -5.47
CA HIS A 203 6.26 10.74 -5.91
C HIS A 203 6.07 10.78 -7.44
N ASP A 204 7.02 10.25 -8.22
CA ASP A 204 6.91 10.17 -9.68
C ASP A 204 5.95 9.06 -10.14
N HIS A 205 5.59 8.14 -9.23
CA HIS A 205 4.79 6.95 -9.53
C HIS A 205 3.40 6.98 -8.91
N VAL A 206 3.15 7.85 -7.93
CA VAL A 206 1.86 7.96 -7.23
C VAL A 206 1.19 9.27 -7.60
N GLU A 207 0.18 9.17 -8.47
CA GLU A 207 -0.70 10.29 -8.83
C GLU A 207 -1.51 10.76 -7.60
N GLY A 208 -1.68 12.07 -7.46
CA GLY A 208 -2.40 12.66 -6.33
C GLY A 208 -1.59 12.73 -5.03
N SER A 209 -0.29 12.42 -5.05
CA SER A 209 0.61 12.68 -3.92
C SER A 209 0.98 14.18 -3.84
N SER A 210 1.15 14.69 -2.62
CA SER A 210 1.52 16.08 -2.35
C SER A 210 2.92 16.15 -1.75
N HIS A 211 3.96 16.03 -2.59
CA HIS A 211 5.34 15.99 -2.12
C HIS A 211 5.69 17.20 -1.24
N LYS A 212 5.95 16.98 0.06
CA LYS A 212 6.30 18.04 1.00
C LYS A 212 7.81 18.28 1.05
N GLU A 213 8.20 19.48 1.45
CA GLU A 213 9.61 19.81 1.66
C GLU A 213 10.21 18.92 2.75
N TRP A 214 11.21 18.12 2.39
CA TRP A 214 11.85 17.12 3.25
C TRP A 214 12.24 17.64 4.64
N VAL A 215 12.86 18.82 4.72
CA VAL A 215 13.36 19.38 6.00
C VAL A 215 12.18 19.74 6.91
N MET A 216 11.16 20.37 6.33
CA MET A 216 9.94 20.78 7.04
C MET A 216 9.18 19.55 7.54
N GLU A 217 8.96 18.56 6.67
CA GLU A 217 8.26 17.32 7.00
C GLU A 217 8.98 16.55 8.12
N ARG A 218 10.31 16.42 8.03
CA ARG A 218 11.15 15.78 9.04
C ARG A 218 11.10 16.50 10.39
N HIS A 219 11.21 17.83 10.41
CA HIS A 219 11.08 18.61 11.65
C HIS A 219 9.70 18.42 12.27
N HIS A 220 8.67 18.44 11.41
CA HIS A 220 7.29 18.29 11.86
C HIS A 220 7.00 16.91 12.43
N TYR A 221 7.47 15.82 11.80
CA TYR A 221 7.35 14.48 12.37
C TYR A 221 8.04 14.33 13.72
N ASN A 222 9.18 15.00 13.91
CA ASN A 222 9.84 15.01 15.21
C ASN A 222 8.96 15.70 16.27
N ALA A 223 8.40 16.86 15.93
CA ALA A 223 7.46 17.56 16.82
C ALA A 223 6.19 16.73 17.11
N MET A 224 5.61 16.09 16.09
CA MET A 224 4.49 15.16 16.25
C MET A 224 4.86 13.99 17.18
N ALA A 225 6.05 13.43 17.05
CA ALA A 225 6.52 12.33 17.88
C ALA A 225 6.65 12.74 19.36
N PHE A 226 7.12 13.96 19.66
CA PHE A 226 7.14 14.50 21.02
C PHE A 226 5.74 14.69 21.60
N LEU A 227 4.77 15.06 20.77
CA LEU A 227 3.40 15.37 21.18
C LEU A 227 2.45 14.17 21.11
N SER A 228 2.88 13.06 20.53
CA SER A 228 2.10 11.87 20.20
C SER A 228 1.32 11.22 21.36
N ARG A 229 1.72 11.49 22.62
CA ARG A 229 1.01 11.01 23.82
C ARG A 229 0.00 12.00 24.40
N ALA A 230 0.07 13.27 24.02
CA ALA A 230 -0.81 14.33 24.49
C ALA A 230 -1.82 14.77 23.41
N TYR A 231 -1.54 14.47 22.14
CA TYR A 231 -2.33 14.91 21.00
C TYR A 231 -2.76 13.73 20.14
N ASN A 232 -3.90 13.91 19.48
CA ASN A 232 -4.31 13.13 18.34
C ASN A 232 -4.13 13.98 17.07
N PHE A 233 -3.42 13.43 16.10
CA PHE A 233 -3.23 14.01 14.77
C PHE A 233 -3.95 13.16 13.74
N GLN A 234 -4.67 13.78 12.83
CA GLN A 234 -5.44 13.07 11.82
C GLN A 234 -5.26 13.70 10.45
N TRP A 235 -5.51 12.88 9.43
CA TRP A 235 -5.56 13.28 8.04
C TRP A 235 -6.52 14.46 7.79
N SER A 236 -6.17 15.28 6.81
CA SER A 236 -6.98 16.38 6.33
C SER A 236 -7.15 16.28 4.81
N ARG A 237 -8.37 16.46 4.32
CA ARG A 237 -8.66 16.48 2.88
C ARG A 237 -7.93 17.58 2.12
N TRP A 238 -7.58 18.66 2.81
CA TRP A 238 -6.93 19.82 2.22
C TRP A 238 -5.44 19.61 1.97
N ASN A 239 -4.84 18.57 2.56
CA ASN A 239 -3.41 18.34 2.46
C ASN A 239 -2.97 17.93 1.04
N ALA A 240 -3.79 17.14 0.36
CA ALA A 240 -3.55 16.70 -1.02
C ALA A 240 -3.51 17.87 -2.01
N GLU A 241 -4.33 18.91 -1.78
CA GLU A 241 -4.36 20.13 -2.60
C GLU A 241 -3.27 21.14 -2.20
N ALA A 242 -2.58 20.91 -1.07
CA ALA A 242 -1.61 21.85 -0.55
C ALA A 242 -0.23 21.67 -1.22
N ASP A 243 0.38 22.80 -1.59
CA ASP A 243 1.74 22.85 -2.14
C ASP A 243 2.80 22.20 -1.22
N SER A 244 3.97 21.95 -1.78
CA SER A 244 5.11 21.31 -1.10
C SER A 244 5.55 21.99 0.22
N ARG A 245 5.29 23.29 0.37
CA ARG A 245 5.62 24.06 1.57
C ARG A 245 4.48 24.21 2.57
N ASN A 246 3.36 23.57 2.31
CA ASN A 246 2.16 23.66 3.14
C ASN A 246 1.74 22.25 3.55
N MET A 247 1.73 22.00 4.86
CA MET A 247 1.13 20.79 5.43
C MET A 247 -0.12 21.18 6.17
N ILE A 248 -1.20 20.43 5.93
CA ILE A 248 -2.47 20.64 6.60
C ILE A 248 -2.87 19.33 7.24
N MET A 249 -3.23 19.37 8.51
CA MET A 249 -3.69 18.20 9.24
C MET A 249 -4.67 18.62 10.32
N GLN A 250 -5.40 17.66 10.86
CA GLN A 250 -6.24 17.90 12.02
C GLN A 250 -5.48 17.57 13.30
N MET A 251 -5.73 18.36 14.34
CA MET A 251 -5.08 18.27 15.63
C MET A 251 -6.13 18.40 16.73
N ARG A 252 -6.04 17.55 17.75
CA ARG A 252 -6.78 17.72 19.02
C ARG A 252 -5.97 17.26 20.21
N GLU A 253 -6.21 17.86 21.35
CA GLU A 253 -5.57 17.45 22.60
C GLU A 253 -6.34 16.25 23.20
N VAL A 254 -5.60 15.21 23.60
CA VAL A 254 -6.11 13.97 24.21
C VAL A 254 -5.42 13.74 25.55
N VAL A 255 -5.75 14.59 26.51
CA VAL A 255 -5.29 14.46 27.90
C VAL A 255 -6.34 13.78 28.78
N ASP A 256 -7.61 14.15 28.62
CA ASP A 256 -8.71 13.55 29.38
C ASP A 256 -9.46 12.52 28.51
N PRO A 257 -9.41 11.22 28.85
CA PRO A 257 -10.13 10.18 28.10
C PRO A 257 -11.66 10.33 28.17
N LYS A 258 -12.20 11.16 29.09
CA LYS A 258 -13.65 11.39 29.22
C LYS A 258 -14.16 12.60 28.45
N ARG A 259 -13.26 13.51 28.03
CA ARG A 259 -13.62 14.75 27.34
C ARG A 259 -12.79 14.86 26.06
N GLU A 260 -13.38 14.47 24.94
CA GLU A 260 -12.76 14.69 23.65
C GLU A 260 -12.88 16.16 23.23
N SER A 261 -11.73 16.81 23.01
CA SER A 261 -11.68 18.14 22.42
C SER A 261 -12.04 18.08 20.92
N LYS A 262 -12.58 19.18 20.39
CA LYS A 262 -12.92 19.28 18.97
C LYS A 262 -11.64 19.30 18.13
N LEU A 263 -11.66 18.60 16.99
CA LEU A 263 -10.58 18.67 16.00
C LEU A 263 -10.49 20.08 15.44
N SER A 264 -9.27 20.61 15.43
CA SER A 264 -8.93 21.89 14.84
C SER A 264 -7.97 21.67 13.68
N LEU A 265 -8.07 22.50 12.64
CA LEU A 265 -7.16 22.45 11.51
C LEU A 265 -5.83 23.11 11.87
N LEU A 266 -4.74 22.38 11.66
CA LEU A 266 -3.38 22.82 11.82
C LEU A 266 -2.76 23.02 10.43
N HIS A 267 -2.30 24.24 10.16
CA HIS A 267 -1.49 24.58 9.00
C HIS A 267 -0.04 24.78 9.41
N VAL A 268 0.87 24.11 8.73
CA VAL A 268 2.30 24.16 8.99
C VAL A 268 3.04 24.55 7.72
N THR A 269 3.95 25.49 7.89
CA THR A 269 4.88 25.97 6.88
C THR A 269 6.30 25.90 7.44
N PRO A 270 7.35 26.08 6.62
CA PRO A 270 8.73 26.10 7.14
C PRO A 270 9.00 27.20 8.17
N GLN A 271 8.14 28.23 8.23
CA GLN A 271 8.31 29.39 9.09
C GLN A 271 7.41 29.38 10.33
N ARG A 272 6.25 28.71 10.27
CA ARG A 272 5.26 28.75 11.35
C ARG A 272 4.30 27.58 11.38
N ALA A 273 3.75 27.33 12.56
CA ALA A 273 2.59 26.48 12.80
C ALA A 273 1.39 27.34 13.27
N THR A 274 0.24 27.18 12.65
CA THR A 274 -0.96 27.99 12.93
C THR A 274 -2.21 27.12 13.00
N ILE A 275 -3.02 27.34 14.04
CA ILE A 275 -4.37 26.77 14.10
C ILE A 275 -5.29 27.67 13.26
N LEU A 276 -5.94 27.07 12.27
CA LEU A 276 -6.85 27.77 11.37
C LEU A 276 -8.21 28.00 12.02
N LYS A 277 -8.90 29.06 11.58
CA LYS A 277 -10.29 29.33 11.97
C LYS A 277 -11.30 28.36 11.34
N CYS A 278 -10.94 27.76 10.20
CA CYS A 278 -11.78 26.81 9.49
C CYS A 278 -11.74 25.41 10.11
N ASN A 279 -12.66 24.54 9.64
CA ASN A 279 -12.72 23.13 10.00
C ASN A 279 -12.87 22.30 8.72
N GLU A 280 -12.84 20.97 8.84
CA GLU A 280 -12.95 20.07 7.70
C GLU A 280 -14.23 20.20 6.88
N MET A 281 -15.28 20.75 7.48
CA MET A 281 -16.59 20.90 6.85
C MET A 281 -16.76 22.22 6.10
N THR A 282 -15.82 23.17 6.22
CA THR A 282 -15.92 24.44 5.48
C THR A 282 -15.76 24.21 3.98
N PRO A 283 -16.48 24.92 3.11
CA PRO A 283 -16.41 24.70 1.66
C PRO A 283 -15.11 25.18 1.04
N GLU A 284 -14.45 26.16 1.65
CA GLU A 284 -13.17 26.72 1.22
C GLU A 284 -12.19 26.77 2.38
N ILE A 285 -10.90 26.63 2.08
CA ILE A 285 -9.84 26.76 3.07
C ILE A 285 -9.54 28.23 3.35
N ASN A 286 -9.50 28.58 4.64
CA ASN A 286 -9.01 29.88 5.08
C ASN A 286 -7.71 29.70 5.89
N TYR A 287 -6.63 30.27 5.38
CA TYR A 287 -5.31 30.27 6.02
C TYR A 287 -5.16 31.30 7.15
N ASP A 288 -6.20 32.06 7.45
CA ASP A 288 -6.22 33.00 8.56
C ASP A 288 -6.11 32.24 9.89
N PRO A 289 -5.18 32.66 10.77
CA PRO A 289 -5.05 32.07 12.08
C PRO A 289 -6.30 32.35 12.92
N MET A 290 -6.59 31.44 13.85
CA MET A 290 -7.63 31.67 14.85
C MET A 290 -7.34 32.95 15.64
N VAL A 291 -8.39 33.76 15.84
CA VAL A 291 -8.27 35.09 16.47
C VAL A 291 -7.63 34.98 17.86
N GLY A 292 -6.60 35.78 18.12
CA GLY A 292 -5.89 35.81 19.40
C GLY A 292 -4.68 34.89 19.49
N PHE A 293 -4.32 34.16 18.42
CA PHE A 293 -3.13 33.32 18.40
C PHE A 293 -1.89 34.12 17.95
N PRO A 294 -0.82 34.18 18.76
CA PRO A 294 0.45 34.76 18.34
C PRO A 294 1.17 33.87 17.32
N PHE A 295 2.28 34.38 16.81
CA PHE A 295 3.16 33.65 15.90
C PHE A 295 3.87 32.50 16.64
N TYR A 296 3.80 31.29 16.07
CA TYR A 296 4.53 30.13 16.56
C TYR A 296 5.47 29.60 15.48
N PRO A 297 6.78 29.51 15.73
CA PRO A 297 7.75 29.00 14.76
C PRO A 297 7.48 27.55 14.36
N ASP A 298 7.04 26.71 15.30
CA ASP A 298 6.78 25.30 15.07
C ASP A 298 5.68 24.74 15.98
N LEU A 299 5.32 23.47 15.73
CA LEU A 299 4.28 22.76 16.47
C LEU A 299 4.66 22.58 17.95
N PHE A 300 5.94 22.41 18.26
CA PHE A 300 6.40 22.26 19.65
C PHE A 300 6.18 23.56 20.44
N THR A 301 6.57 24.70 19.88
CA THR A 301 6.37 26.02 20.49
C THR A 301 4.89 26.33 20.64
N LEU A 302 4.07 25.95 19.64
CA LEU A 302 2.61 26.05 19.71
C LEU A 302 2.05 25.28 20.92
N ASN A 303 2.50 24.05 21.18
CA ASN A 303 2.08 23.33 22.38
C ASN A 303 2.56 24.01 23.68
N MET A 304 3.75 24.59 23.69
CA MET A 304 4.28 25.24 24.90
C MET A 304 3.48 26.48 25.33
N SER A 305 2.93 27.22 24.36
CA SER A 305 2.10 28.40 24.63
C SER A 305 0.62 28.06 24.79
N TYR A 306 0.06 27.27 23.87
CA TYR A 306 -1.38 27.03 23.77
C TYR A 306 -1.84 25.76 24.48
N GLY A 307 -1.00 24.72 24.53
CA GLY A 307 -1.37 23.43 25.11
C GLY A 307 -1.76 23.54 26.59
N SER A 308 -2.59 22.63 27.07
CA SER A 308 -2.91 22.59 28.50
C SER A 308 -1.67 22.31 29.35
N VAL A 309 -1.77 22.59 30.67
CA VAL A 309 -0.70 22.28 31.63
C VAL A 309 -0.34 20.80 31.58
N ASP A 310 -1.35 19.94 31.41
CA ASP A 310 -1.19 18.50 31.36
C ASP A 310 -0.57 18.03 30.03
N ALA A 311 -0.96 18.61 28.90
CA ALA A 311 -0.34 18.32 27.60
C ALA A 311 1.15 18.65 27.61
N ARG A 312 1.54 19.80 28.17
CA ARG A 312 2.94 20.16 28.36
C ARG A 312 3.67 19.19 29.28
N ARG A 313 3.08 18.85 30.43
CA ARG A 313 3.67 17.88 31.37
C ARG A 313 3.89 16.51 30.71
N ILE A 314 2.91 16.01 29.96
CA ILE A 314 3.03 14.74 29.24
C ILE A 314 4.17 14.81 28.22
N THR A 315 4.25 15.90 27.46
CA THR A 315 5.31 16.15 26.48
C THR A 315 6.70 16.06 27.12
N PHE A 316 6.92 16.71 28.26
CA PHE A 316 8.20 16.64 28.99
C PHE A 316 8.46 15.28 29.67
N SER A 317 7.41 14.50 29.93
CA SER A 317 7.54 13.14 30.49
C SER A 317 7.81 12.06 29.44
N MET A 318 7.84 12.44 28.15
CA MET A 318 8.04 11.49 27.06
C MET A 318 9.40 10.82 27.13
N LYS A 319 9.39 9.49 26.92
CA LYS A 319 10.63 8.72 26.82
C LYS A 319 11.20 8.89 25.42
N TYR A 320 12.46 9.31 25.35
CA TYR A 320 13.24 9.44 24.11
C TYR A 320 13.09 8.24 23.16
N ARG A 321 13.17 7.00 23.67
CA ARG A 321 13.01 5.78 22.84
C ARG A 321 11.68 5.73 22.08
N LEU A 322 10.59 6.13 22.73
CA LEU A 322 9.26 6.16 22.11
C LEU A 322 9.18 7.26 21.06
N VAL A 323 9.74 8.43 21.36
CA VAL A 323 9.81 9.55 20.40
C VAL A 323 10.55 9.12 19.14
N GLU A 324 11.72 8.50 19.28
CA GLU A 324 12.46 7.99 18.12
C GLU A 324 11.67 6.94 17.34
N THR A 325 11.04 5.98 18.01
CA THR A 325 10.29 4.92 17.32
C THR A 325 9.11 5.47 16.52
N VAL A 326 8.37 6.43 17.09
CA VAL A 326 7.25 7.10 16.42
C VAL A 326 7.78 7.92 15.24
N TYR A 327 8.85 8.68 15.46
CA TYR A 327 9.48 9.49 14.43
C TYR A 327 9.99 8.63 13.26
N GLU A 328 10.75 7.57 13.53
CA GLU A 328 11.25 6.65 12.51
C GLU A 328 10.10 6.04 11.69
N LEU A 329 9.02 5.61 12.35
CA LEU A 329 7.87 5.06 11.64
C LEU A 329 7.18 6.12 10.76
N LEU A 330 7.01 7.35 11.25
CA LEU A 330 6.45 8.44 10.45
C LEU A 330 7.34 8.80 9.25
N GLN A 331 8.67 8.73 9.39
CA GLN A 331 9.59 8.95 8.27
C GLN A 331 9.48 7.89 7.18
N GLU A 332 9.27 6.64 7.56
CA GLU A 332 9.10 5.55 6.60
C GLU A 332 7.73 5.61 5.92
N LEU A 333 6.68 6.02 6.64
CA LEU A 333 5.32 6.16 6.08
C LEU A 333 5.15 7.43 5.24
N LYS A 334 5.83 8.54 5.57
CA LYS A 334 5.64 9.86 4.91
C LYS A 334 4.17 10.25 4.78
N VAL A 335 3.40 10.08 5.86
CA VAL A 335 1.94 10.28 5.87
C VAL A 335 1.49 11.66 5.39
N LEU A 336 2.30 12.71 5.53
CA LEU A 336 1.97 14.07 5.07
C LEU A 336 2.26 14.31 3.58
N SER A 337 3.13 13.50 2.96
CA SER A 337 3.45 13.62 1.53
C SER A 337 2.56 12.76 0.64
N PHE A 338 2.06 11.65 1.17
CA PHE A 338 1.25 10.69 0.43
C PHE A 338 -0.23 10.68 0.87
N SER A 339 -0.75 11.80 1.41
CA SER A 339 -2.15 11.91 1.85
C SER A 339 -2.84 13.22 1.50
#